data_AF-A0A7C4WPS7-F1
#
_entry.id   AF-A0A7C4WPS7-F1
#
_cell.length_a   1.000
_cell.length_b   1.000
_cell.length_c   1.000
_cell.angle_alpha   90.00
_cell.angle_beta   90.00
_cell.angle_gamma   90.00
#
_symmetry.space_group_name_H-M   'P 1'
#
loop_
_entity.id
_entity.type
_entity.pdbx_description
1 polymer ?
#
loop_
_entity_poly.entity_id
_entity_poly.type
_entity_poly.pdbx_seq_one_letter_code
_entity_poly.pdbx_strand_id
1 'polypeptide(L)'
;MERMSVAMIAFCVSVVLLAASFPSAGSAQEDACKADAEKLCAGVEPGQGRILNCLKEKMDQVSPECKTYLAGKAQDVKTKKDAWDQACGKDVDQYCKGVSPGGGAVLNCLKEHKADLSKECQAFLADKGQEIKAKKESWDQACSKDVSEYCKGVEPGQGRILKCLKEHEASLSAECKALIAR
;
A
#
# COMPACT_ATOMS: atom_id res chain seq x y z
N MET A 1 36.97 54.00 -34.77
CA MET A 1 38.17 53.21 -35.14
C MET A 1 38.48 52.40 -33.89
N GLU A 2 38.29 51.08 -33.80
CA GLU A 2 38.22 49.95 -34.75
C GLU A 2 37.02 49.03 -34.35
N ARG A 3 36.10 48.60 -35.24
CA ARG A 3 36.11 47.38 -36.11
C ARG A 3 36.41 46.09 -35.30
N MET A 4 35.73 44.95 -35.35
CA MET A 4 34.77 44.28 -36.25
C MET A 4 34.23 43.05 -35.44
N SER A 5 32.93 42.74 -35.40
CA SER A 5 32.25 41.66 -36.15
C SER A 5 32.94 40.28 -36.24
N VAL A 6 32.09 39.25 -36.15
CA VAL A 6 32.27 37.81 -36.52
C VAL A 6 32.67 36.87 -35.38
N ALA A 7 31.67 36.22 -34.76
CA ALA A 7 31.66 34.78 -34.45
C ALA A 7 30.38 34.40 -33.66
N MET A 8 29.21 34.71 -34.20
CA MET A 8 28.06 33.84 -33.97
C MET A 8 28.31 32.55 -34.78
N ILE A 9 27.88 31.41 -34.26
CA ILE A 9 27.91 30.07 -34.92
C ILE A 9 29.24 29.32 -34.78
N ALA A 10 29.59 28.92 -33.55
CA ALA A 10 30.44 27.76 -33.32
C ALA A 10 30.34 27.29 -31.86
N PHE A 11 29.24 26.62 -31.49
CA PHE A 11 29.25 25.58 -30.44
C PHE A 11 28.00 24.70 -30.56
N CYS A 12 27.79 24.13 -31.75
CA CYS A 12 27.15 22.82 -31.84
C CYS A 12 28.22 21.78 -31.50
N VAL A 13 27.82 20.67 -30.85
CA VAL A 13 28.67 19.58 -30.32
C VAL A 13 29.31 19.96 -28.95
N SER A 14 28.63 19.79 -27.82
CA SER A 14 28.54 18.48 -27.13
C SER A 14 27.58 18.58 -25.93
N VAL A 15 26.29 18.30 -26.11
CA VAL A 15 25.41 17.89 -25.00
C VAL A 15 24.68 16.64 -25.48
N VAL A 16 25.43 15.56 -25.61
CA VAL A 16 24.91 14.22 -25.92
C VAL A 16 24.85 13.45 -24.62
N LEU A 17 23.60 13.25 -24.15
CA LEU A 17 23.10 12.11 -23.39
C LEU A 17 23.85 11.76 -22.10
N LEU A 18 23.64 12.56 -21.04
CA LEU A 18 23.39 11.94 -19.74
C LEU A 18 21.95 11.42 -19.78
N ALA A 19 21.80 10.17 -20.24
CA ALA A 19 20.62 9.39 -19.89
C ALA A 19 20.67 9.21 -18.37
N ALA A 20 20.15 10.18 -17.62
CA ALA A 20 19.68 9.92 -16.28
C ALA A 20 18.57 8.90 -16.45
N SER A 21 18.91 7.62 -16.27
CA SER A 21 17.95 6.59 -15.92
C SER A 21 17.26 7.10 -14.66
N PHE A 22 16.13 7.79 -14.84
CA PHE A 22 15.20 8.04 -13.76
C PHE A 22 14.72 6.65 -13.35
N PRO A 23 15.07 6.12 -12.16
CA PRO A 23 14.35 4.99 -11.64
C PRO A 23 12.89 5.44 -11.59
N SER A 24 12.07 4.81 -12.43
CA SER A 24 10.63 4.95 -12.36
C SER A 24 10.24 4.67 -10.92
N ALA A 25 9.65 5.67 -10.26
CA ALA A 25 9.05 5.55 -8.95
C ALA A 25 7.77 4.70 -9.02
N GLY A 26 7.89 3.46 -9.52
CA GLY A 26 7.08 2.34 -9.06
C GLY A 26 7.76 1.83 -7.79
N SER A 27 6.99 1.48 -6.77
CA SER A 27 7.47 1.23 -5.42
C SER A 27 8.49 0.07 -5.37
N ALA A 28 9.78 0.38 -5.47
CA ALA A 28 10.89 -0.54 -5.26
C ALA A 28 10.80 -1.32 -3.92
N GLN A 29 10.00 -0.81 -2.99
CA GLN A 29 9.74 -1.41 -1.69
C GLN A 29 8.81 -2.64 -1.72
N GLU A 30 7.77 -2.68 -2.56
CA GLU A 30 6.90 -3.88 -2.64
C GLU A 30 7.60 -5.01 -3.42
N ASP A 31 8.40 -4.62 -4.42
CA ASP A 31 9.25 -5.53 -5.20
C ASP A 31 10.37 -6.14 -4.35
N ALA A 32 10.82 -5.45 -3.29
CA ALA A 32 11.92 -5.89 -2.43
C ALA A 32 11.69 -7.29 -1.84
N CYS A 33 10.43 -7.65 -1.56
CA CYS A 33 10.08 -8.96 -1.02
C CYS A 33 9.41 -9.89 -2.04
N LYS A 34 9.21 -9.48 -3.30
CA LYS A 34 8.44 -10.25 -4.28
C LYS A 34 9.08 -11.60 -4.59
N ALA A 35 10.37 -11.60 -4.96
CA ALA A 35 11.11 -12.83 -5.27
C ALA A 35 11.20 -13.77 -4.05
N ASP A 36 11.39 -13.20 -2.86
CA ASP A 36 11.41 -13.98 -1.61
C ASP A 36 10.04 -14.59 -1.30
N ALA A 37 8.95 -13.83 -1.50
CA ALA A 37 7.59 -14.34 -1.31
C ALA A 37 7.25 -15.46 -2.29
N GLU A 38 7.63 -15.32 -3.57
CA GLU A 38 7.41 -16.35 -4.58
C GLU A 38 8.19 -17.63 -4.26
N LYS A 39 9.45 -17.51 -3.85
CA LYS A 39 10.30 -18.67 -3.54
C LYS A 39 9.95 -19.33 -2.22
N LEU A 40 9.68 -18.54 -1.17
CA LEU A 40 9.58 -19.02 0.20
C LEU A 40 8.12 -19.21 0.65
N CYS A 41 7.16 -18.53 0.02
CA CYS A 41 5.76 -18.47 0.45
C CYS A 41 4.77 -18.79 -0.69
N ALA A 42 5.17 -19.54 -1.73
CA ALA A 42 4.36 -19.87 -2.91
C ALA A 42 2.97 -20.46 -2.62
N GLY A 43 2.80 -21.15 -1.49
CA GLY A 43 1.53 -21.76 -1.07
C GLY A 43 0.68 -20.91 -0.14
N VAL A 44 1.12 -19.69 0.20
CA VAL A 44 0.43 -18.82 1.15
C VAL A 44 -0.57 -17.94 0.40
N GLU A 45 -1.86 -18.08 0.75
CA GLU A 45 -2.88 -17.22 0.16
C GLU A 45 -2.66 -15.74 0.52
N PRO A 46 -2.85 -14.81 -0.44
CA PRO A 46 -2.70 -13.38 -0.19
C PRO A 46 -3.73 -12.85 0.81
N GLY A 47 -3.46 -11.65 1.33
CA GLY A 47 -4.36 -10.96 2.26
C GLY A 47 -4.05 -11.20 3.74
N GLN A 48 -4.65 -10.34 4.58
CA GLN A 48 -4.57 -10.42 6.06
C GLN A 48 -3.13 -10.48 6.61
N GLY A 49 -2.13 -10.04 5.83
CA GLY A 49 -0.73 -10.10 6.22
C GLY A 49 -0.12 -11.51 6.24
N ARG A 50 -0.79 -12.54 5.69
CA ARG A 50 -0.29 -13.93 5.72
C ARG A 50 1.08 -14.10 5.08
N ILE A 51 1.28 -13.51 3.89
CA ILE A 51 2.58 -13.54 3.20
C ILE A 51 3.65 -12.83 4.03
N LEU A 52 3.32 -11.66 4.61
CA LEU A 52 4.25 -10.96 5.50
C LEU A 52 4.58 -11.78 6.74
N ASN A 53 3.64 -12.54 7.30
CA ASN A 53 3.90 -13.43 8.41
C ASN A 53 4.84 -14.58 8.02
N CYS A 54 4.59 -15.22 6.86
CA CYS A 54 5.48 -16.25 6.31
C CYS A 54 6.91 -15.72 6.10
N LEU A 55 7.06 -14.52 5.53
CA LEU A 55 8.37 -13.90 5.34
C LEU A 55 9.05 -13.56 6.68
N LYS A 56 8.27 -13.13 7.69
CA LYS A 56 8.79 -12.88 9.04
C LYS A 56 9.31 -14.14 9.72
N GLU A 57 8.63 -15.28 9.56
CA GLU A 57 9.08 -16.58 10.08
C GLU A 57 10.35 -17.07 9.37
N LYS A 58 10.58 -16.60 8.14
CA LYS A 58 11.73 -16.94 7.30
C LYS A 58 12.73 -15.79 7.20
N MET A 59 12.78 -14.89 8.20
CA MET A 59 13.62 -13.69 8.17
C MET A 59 15.07 -13.98 7.78
N ASP A 60 15.68 -15.06 8.27
CA ASP A 60 17.07 -15.38 7.94
C ASP A 60 17.29 -15.82 6.48
N GLN A 61 16.23 -16.24 5.79
CA GLN A 61 16.24 -16.74 4.42
C GLN A 61 15.80 -15.69 3.39
N VAL A 62 15.28 -14.54 3.82
CA VAL A 62 14.92 -13.43 2.91
C VAL A 62 16.14 -12.57 2.57
N SER A 63 16.08 -11.90 1.43
CA SER A 63 17.10 -10.96 0.96
C SER A 63 17.32 -9.78 1.93
N PRO A 64 18.51 -9.16 1.93
CA PRO A 64 18.78 -7.95 2.72
C PRO A 64 17.78 -6.80 2.44
N GLU A 65 17.36 -6.66 1.18
CA GLU A 65 16.39 -5.68 0.73
C GLU A 65 15.02 -5.96 1.36
N CYS A 66 14.56 -7.22 1.32
CA CYS A 66 13.32 -7.61 1.96
C CYS A 66 13.38 -7.46 3.49
N LYS A 67 14.50 -7.81 4.14
CA LYS A 67 14.69 -7.59 5.60
C LYS A 67 14.47 -6.12 5.98
N THR A 68 15.09 -5.21 5.22
CA THR A 68 14.96 -3.77 5.43
C THR A 68 13.51 -3.31 5.26
N TYR A 69 12.82 -3.78 4.23
CA TYR A 69 11.40 -3.50 4.02
C TYR A 69 10.54 -4.01 5.18
N LEU A 70 10.73 -5.26 5.62
CA LEU A 70 9.96 -5.87 6.70
C LEU A 70 10.18 -5.14 8.04
N ALA A 71 11.41 -4.68 8.31
CA ALA A 71 11.71 -3.86 9.49
C ALA A 71 10.97 -2.51 9.44
N GLY A 72 10.97 -1.84 8.28
CA GLY A 72 10.20 -0.62 8.07
C GLY A 72 8.70 -0.83 8.28
N LYS A 73 8.13 -1.90 7.69
CA LYS A 73 6.72 -2.25 7.90
C LYS A 73 6.38 -2.60 9.34
N ALA A 74 7.29 -3.24 10.07
CA ALA A 74 7.09 -3.51 11.49
C ALA A 74 7.01 -2.21 12.30
N GLN A 75 7.85 -1.22 11.97
CA GLN A 75 7.80 0.09 12.58
C GLN A 75 6.50 0.85 12.23
N ASP A 76 6.04 0.81 10.98
CA ASP A 76 4.76 1.41 10.57
C ASP A 76 3.56 0.80 11.30
N VAL A 77 3.56 -0.53 11.48
CA VAL A 77 2.51 -1.23 12.24
C VAL A 77 2.54 -0.81 13.70
N LYS A 78 3.74 -0.72 14.29
CA LYS A 78 3.92 -0.29 15.67
C LYS A 78 3.39 1.13 15.88
N THR A 79 3.81 2.09 15.06
CA THR A 79 3.39 3.49 15.20
C THR A 79 1.88 3.66 15.06
N LYS A 80 1.26 2.95 14.11
CA LYS A 80 -0.20 2.93 13.93
C LYS A 80 -0.93 2.29 15.11
N LYS A 81 -0.37 1.20 15.66
CA LYS A 81 -0.91 0.55 16.85
C LYS A 81 -0.83 1.47 18.06
N ASP A 82 0.30 2.13 18.27
CA ASP A 82 0.48 3.06 19.40
C ASP A 82 -0.53 4.22 19.29
N ALA A 83 -0.72 4.78 18.09
CA ALA A 83 -1.73 5.81 17.85
C ALA A 83 -3.18 5.30 18.09
N TRP A 84 -3.47 4.07 17.68
CA TRP A 84 -4.76 3.43 17.96
C TRP A 84 -4.99 3.21 19.46
N ASP A 85 -4.01 2.64 20.16
CA ASP A 85 -4.11 2.31 21.58
C ASP A 85 -4.24 3.60 22.41
N GLN A 86 -3.52 4.66 22.02
CA GLN A 86 -3.64 5.98 22.64
C GLN A 86 -5.06 6.55 22.48
N ALA A 87 -5.59 6.54 21.25
CA ALA A 87 -6.85 7.19 20.95
C ALA A 87 -8.08 6.39 21.42
N CYS A 88 -8.04 5.06 21.29
CA CYS A 88 -9.20 4.18 21.45
C CYS A 88 -9.00 3.02 22.42
N GLY A 89 -7.79 2.78 22.95
CA GLY A 89 -7.50 1.58 23.78
C GLY A 89 -8.42 1.46 24.99
N LYS A 90 -8.65 2.56 25.71
CA LYS A 90 -9.56 2.59 26.86
C LYS A 90 -11.01 2.29 26.48
N ASP A 91 -11.47 2.83 25.36
CA ASP A 91 -12.83 2.59 24.87
C ASP A 91 -13.01 1.13 24.43
N VAL A 92 -11.98 0.53 23.81
CA VAL A 92 -11.98 -0.90 23.46
C VAL A 92 -12.07 -1.78 24.71
N ASP A 93 -11.29 -1.49 25.74
CA ASP A 93 -11.30 -2.25 26.99
C ASP A 93 -12.64 -2.16 27.72
N GLN A 94 -13.30 -1.00 27.64
CA GLN A 94 -14.57 -0.74 28.31
C GLN A 94 -15.76 -1.34 27.57
N TYR A 95 -15.85 -1.17 26.25
CA TYR A 95 -17.05 -1.50 25.48
C TYR A 95 -16.93 -2.79 24.66
N CYS A 96 -15.70 -3.17 24.28
CA CYS A 96 -15.46 -4.25 23.32
C CYS A 96 -14.67 -5.43 23.93
N LYS A 97 -14.71 -5.58 25.26
CA LYS A 97 -14.06 -6.69 25.95
C LYS A 97 -14.61 -8.03 25.47
N GLY A 98 -13.71 -8.90 24.99
CA GLY A 98 -14.07 -10.22 24.46
C GLY A 98 -14.34 -10.26 22.96
N VAL A 99 -14.31 -9.12 22.26
CA VAL A 99 -14.33 -9.09 20.80
C VAL A 99 -12.96 -9.53 20.30
N SER A 100 -12.94 -10.62 19.53
CA SER A 100 -11.70 -11.11 18.93
C SER A 100 -11.20 -10.14 17.86
N PRO A 101 -9.91 -9.75 17.89
CA PRO A 101 -9.35 -8.86 16.88
C PRO A 101 -9.29 -9.54 15.52
N GLY A 102 -9.50 -8.75 14.46
CA GLY A 102 -9.50 -9.22 13.07
C GLY A 102 -10.77 -8.86 12.32
N GLY A 103 -10.70 -8.78 10.99
CA GLY A 103 -11.86 -8.54 10.12
C GLY A 103 -12.63 -7.24 10.37
N GLY A 104 -12.11 -6.32 11.18
CA GLY A 104 -12.83 -5.12 11.61
C GLY A 104 -13.83 -5.33 12.74
N ALA A 105 -13.82 -6.48 13.43
CA ALA A 105 -14.78 -6.76 14.51
C ALA A 105 -14.76 -5.72 15.63
N VAL A 106 -13.57 -5.34 16.12
CA VAL A 106 -13.41 -4.29 17.14
C VAL A 106 -13.91 -2.93 16.62
N LEU A 107 -13.64 -2.61 15.35
CA LEU A 107 -14.16 -1.37 14.74
C LEU A 107 -15.69 -1.36 14.65
N ASN A 108 -16.32 -2.49 14.40
CA ASN A 108 -17.78 -2.60 14.36
C ASN A 108 -18.37 -2.44 15.76
N CYS A 109 -17.79 -3.08 16.77
CA CYS A 109 -18.18 -2.88 18.16
C CYS A 109 -18.09 -1.40 18.58
N LEU A 110 -16.96 -0.73 18.29
CA LEU A 110 -16.81 0.70 18.60
C LEU A 110 -17.85 1.57 17.87
N LYS A 111 -18.27 1.20 16.65
CA LYS A 111 -19.33 1.93 15.93
C LYS A 111 -20.70 1.77 16.60
N GLU A 112 -21.01 0.60 17.14
CA GLU A 112 -22.25 0.36 17.89
C GLU A 112 -22.28 1.18 19.17
N HIS A 113 -21.12 1.39 19.79
CA HIS A 113 -20.93 2.22 20.98
C HIS A 113 -20.51 3.67 20.69
N LYS A 114 -20.69 4.16 19.45
CA LYS A 114 -20.09 5.44 19.01
C LYS A 114 -20.40 6.63 19.93
N ALA A 115 -21.62 6.69 20.47
CA ALA A 115 -22.05 7.77 21.36
C ALA A 115 -21.38 7.71 22.74
N ASP A 116 -20.99 6.51 23.18
CA ASP A 116 -20.37 6.25 24.48
C ASP A 116 -18.84 6.37 24.46
N LEU A 117 -18.24 6.40 23.26
CA LEU A 117 -16.80 6.53 23.09
C LEU A 117 -16.28 7.90 23.55
N SER A 118 -15.02 7.93 23.99
CA SER A 118 -14.30 9.18 24.20
C SER A 118 -14.26 10.06 22.94
N LYS A 119 -14.21 11.39 23.14
CA LYS A 119 -14.09 12.34 22.01
C LYS A 119 -12.84 12.10 21.17
N GLU A 120 -11.76 11.65 21.81
CA GLU A 120 -10.50 11.32 21.14
C GLU A 120 -10.69 10.13 20.19
N CYS A 121 -11.28 9.03 20.67
CA CYS A 121 -11.55 7.88 19.82
C CYS A 121 -12.55 8.21 18.71
N GLN A 122 -13.61 8.98 18.99
CA GLN A 122 -14.56 9.40 17.95
C GLN A 122 -13.88 10.21 16.83
N ALA A 123 -13.02 11.16 17.20
CA ALA A 123 -12.27 11.96 16.23
C ALA A 123 -11.31 11.08 15.41
N PHE A 124 -10.59 10.18 16.06
CA PHE A 124 -9.70 9.23 15.40
C PHE A 124 -10.43 8.32 14.41
N LEU A 125 -11.58 7.76 14.80
CA LEU A 125 -12.40 6.93 13.92
C LEU A 125 -13.00 7.73 12.74
N ALA A 126 -13.34 9.00 12.95
CA ALA A 126 -13.83 9.87 11.89
C ALA A 126 -12.74 10.17 10.86
N ASP A 127 -11.54 10.54 11.31
CA ASP A 127 -10.36 10.80 10.47
C ASP A 127 -10.00 9.56 9.63
N LYS A 128 -9.82 8.41 10.28
CA LYS A 128 -9.50 7.15 9.58
C LYS A 128 -10.63 6.70 8.66
N GLY A 129 -11.88 7.00 9.02
CA GLY A 129 -13.05 6.78 8.17
C GLY A 129 -13.00 7.62 6.88
N GLN A 130 -12.55 8.86 6.94
CA GLN A 130 -12.39 9.73 5.77
C GLN A 130 -11.25 9.22 4.87
N GLU A 131 -10.11 8.82 5.44
CA GLU A 131 -9.01 8.24 4.67
C GLU A 131 -9.42 6.98 3.90
N ILE A 132 -10.16 6.08 4.54
CA ILE A 132 -10.65 4.84 3.91
C ILE A 132 -11.64 5.17 2.80
N LYS A 133 -12.53 6.14 3.00
CA LYS A 133 -13.49 6.58 1.98
C LYS A 133 -12.76 7.15 0.75
N ALA A 134 -11.78 8.04 0.96
CA ALA A 134 -11.01 8.63 -0.12
C ALA A 134 -10.23 7.57 -0.92
N LYS A 135 -9.64 6.59 -0.23
CA LYS A 135 -8.96 5.46 -0.90
C LYS A 135 -9.93 4.58 -1.68
N LYS A 136 -11.10 4.29 -1.11
CA LYS A 136 -12.14 3.52 -1.80
C LYS A 136 -12.63 4.25 -3.04
N GLU A 137 -12.87 5.55 -2.95
CA GLU A 137 -13.30 6.36 -4.09
C GLU A 137 -12.24 6.35 -5.20
N SER A 138 -10.96 6.56 -4.86
CA SER A 138 -9.86 6.47 -5.82
C SER A 138 -9.77 5.07 -6.46
N TRP A 139 -9.93 4.01 -5.67
CA TRP A 139 -9.98 2.64 -6.16
C TRP A 139 -11.16 2.41 -7.10
N ASP A 140 -12.35 2.84 -6.71
CA ASP A 140 -13.57 2.64 -7.49
C ASP A 140 -13.47 3.37 -8.84
N GLN A 141 -12.92 4.59 -8.85
CA GLN A 141 -12.71 5.37 -10.07
C GLN A 141 -11.72 4.70 -11.04
N ALA A 142 -10.62 4.16 -10.53
CA ALA A 142 -9.57 3.59 -11.37
C ALA A 142 -9.83 2.14 -11.77
N CYS A 143 -10.36 1.32 -10.87
CA CYS A 143 -10.36 -0.14 -11.02
C CYS A 143 -11.75 -0.77 -11.17
N SER A 144 -12.88 -0.07 -10.93
CA SER A 144 -14.19 -0.73 -10.94
C SER A 144 -14.56 -1.39 -12.28
N LYS A 145 -14.18 -0.75 -13.40
CA LYS A 145 -14.42 -1.30 -14.74
C LYS A 145 -13.60 -2.57 -14.96
N ASP A 146 -12.31 -2.51 -14.66
CA ASP A 146 -11.40 -3.64 -14.81
C ASP A 146 -11.80 -4.82 -13.91
N VAL A 147 -12.15 -4.56 -12.64
CA VAL A 147 -12.67 -5.59 -11.73
C VAL A 147 -13.94 -6.22 -12.30
N SER A 148 -14.84 -5.40 -12.83
CA SER A 148 -16.09 -5.87 -13.42
C SER A 148 -15.87 -6.62 -14.72
N GLU A 149 -14.79 -6.40 -15.45
CA GLU A 149 -14.52 -7.07 -16.72
C GLU A 149 -13.78 -8.39 -16.52
N TYR A 150 -12.71 -8.37 -15.72
CA TYR A 150 -11.76 -9.48 -15.59
C TYR A 150 -11.96 -10.33 -14.34
N CYS A 151 -12.52 -9.77 -13.26
CA CYS A 151 -12.61 -10.44 -11.95
C CYS A 151 -14.06 -10.72 -11.52
N LYS A 152 -14.98 -10.92 -12.47
CA LYS A 152 -16.36 -11.31 -12.19
C LYS A 152 -16.40 -12.62 -11.41
N GLY A 153 -17.12 -12.65 -10.30
CA GLY A 153 -17.28 -13.85 -9.46
C GLY A 153 -16.15 -14.09 -8.46
N VAL A 154 -15.11 -13.26 -8.44
CA VAL A 154 -14.12 -13.28 -7.37
C VAL A 154 -14.72 -12.65 -6.12
N GLU A 155 -14.73 -13.39 -5.01
CA GLU A 155 -15.23 -12.87 -3.75
C GLU A 155 -14.35 -11.74 -3.20
N PRO A 156 -14.92 -10.57 -2.86
CA PRO A 156 -14.17 -9.47 -2.25
C PRO A 156 -13.49 -9.85 -0.93
N GLY A 157 -12.49 -9.06 -0.54
CA GLY A 157 -11.71 -9.25 0.68
C GLY A 157 -10.48 -10.14 0.48
N GLN A 158 -9.66 -10.21 1.54
CA GLN A 158 -8.43 -11.02 1.57
C GLN A 158 -7.47 -10.81 0.39
N GLY A 159 -7.52 -9.66 -0.28
CA GLY A 159 -6.66 -9.39 -1.44
C GLY A 159 -6.95 -10.25 -2.68
N ARG A 160 -8.04 -11.03 -2.74
CA ARG A 160 -8.35 -11.90 -3.88
C ARG A 160 -8.59 -11.13 -5.17
N ILE A 161 -9.31 -10.01 -5.09
CA ILE A 161 -9.51 -9.12 -6.24
C ILE A 161 -8.18 -8.55 -6.73
N LEU A 162 -7.31 -8.13 -5.81
CA LEU A 162 -5.98 -7.62 -6.17
C LEU A 162 -5.12 -8.70 -6.83
N LYS A 163 -5.18 -9.95 -6.35
CA LYS A 163 -4.53 -11.10 -6.99
C LYS A 163 -5.04 -11.29 -8.43
N CYS A 164 -6.37 -11.34 -8.61
CA CYS A 164 -6.98 -11.48 -9.94
C CYS A 164 -6.55 -10.34 -10.88
N LEU A 165 -6.59 -9.08 -10.42
CA LEU A 165 -6.13 -7.95 -11.22
C LEU A 165 -4.66 -8.11 -11.64
N LYS A 166 -3.78 -8.55 -10.75
CA LYS A 166 -2.36 -8.81 -11.08
C LYS A 166 -2.18 -9.94 -12.11
N GLU A 167 -3.02 -10.97 -12.09
CA GLU A 167 -3.02 -12.04 -13.11
C GLU A 167 -3.48 -11.53 -14.49
N HIS A 168 -4.34 -10.52 -14.50
CA HIS A 168 -4.85 -9.85 -15.70
C HIS A 168 -4.13 -8.53 -16.02
N GLU A 169 -2.96 -8.27 -15.40
CA GLU A 169 -2.31 -6.95 -15.41
C GLU A 169 -2.18 -6.41 -16.83
N ALA A 170 -1.72 -7.20 -17.79
CA ALA A 170 -1.54 -6.76 -19.18
C ALA A 170 -2.82 -6.15 -19.80
N SER A 171 -4.00 -6.65 -19.43
CA SER A 171 -5.31 -6.25 -19.97
C SER A 171 -5.98 -5.10 -19.22
N LEU A 172 -5.47 -4.69 -18.06
CA LEU A 172 -6.09 -3.62 -17.26
C LEU A 172 -5.88 -2.23 -17.87
N SER A 173 -6.75 -1.28 -17.47
CA SER A 173 -6.56 0.14 -17.73
C SER A 173 -5.26 0.68 -17.12
N ALA A 174 -4.72 1.76 -17.69
CA ALA A 174 -3.50 2.39 -17.18
C ALA A 174 -3.70 2.92 -15.75
N GLU A 175 -4.89 3.43 -15.46
CA GLU A 175 -5.29 3.95 -14.16
C GLU A 175 -5.29 2.86 -13.10
N CYS A 176 -5.89 1.69 -13.38
CA CYS A 176 -5.92 0.59 -12.43
C CYS A 176 -4.53 -0.02 -12.23
N LYS A 177 -3.75 -0.21 -13.31
CA LYS A 177 -2.33 -0.65 -13.24
C LYS A 177 -1.53 0.21 -12.26
N ALA A 178 -1.66 1.53 -12.41
CA ALA A 178 -0.94 2.48 -11.55
C ALA A 178 -1.35 2.38 -10.06
N LEU A 179 -2.60 1.98 -9.75
CA LEU A 179 -3.03 1.78 -8.37
C LEU A 179 -2.60 0.44 -7.78
N ILE A 180 -2.60 -0.65 -8.56
CA ILE A 180 -2.25 -1.99 -8.05
C ILE A 180 -0.74 -2.24 -7.96
N ALA A 181 0.07 -1.37 -8.58
CA ALA A 181 1.52 -1.36 -8.52
C ALA A 181 2.10 -0.63 -7.28
N ARG A 182 1.24 -0.26 -6.31
CA ARG A 182 1.58 0.50 -5.10
C ARG A 182 1.51 -0.35 -3.83
#